data_AF-A0A0B6WWJ6-F1
#
_entry.id   AF-A0A0B6WWJ6-F1
#
_cell.length_a   1.000
_cell.length_b   1.000
_cell.length_c   1.000
_cell.angle_alpha   90.00
_cell.angle_beta   90.00
_cell.angle_gamma   90.00
#
_symmetry.space_group_name_H-M   'P 1'
#
loop_
_entity.id
_entity.type
_entity.pdbx_description
1 polymer ?
#
loop_
_entity_poly.entity_id
_entity_poly.type
_entity_poly.pdbx_seq_one_letter_code
_entity_poly.pdbx_strand_id
1 'polypeptide(L)'
;MAAQGEARRRPSLEAVCALFGTTHAPTRFAPPRARVSLASVAGRLKVPFALDPHTQGILDQAVGFDSADMIHRKGRFWLHIVVTIPDVEFQPSGDVVGVDMGLSRPAVCSHNRFFGKRRWKEIERRYFRLRRSLQRKGTRSAKRHLRKLAGKVNRFRRDCDHVLSRRIVDSVQPGTVIV
;
A
#
# COMPACT_ATOMS: atom_id res chain seq x y z
N MET A 1 22.00 3.23 -37.17
CA MET A 1 21.95 4.22 -36.08
C MET A 1 20.77 3.87 -35.17
N ALA A 2 21.03 3.22 -34.04
CA ALA A 2 19.99 2.88 -33.07
C ALA A 2 19.63 4.13 -32.26
N ALA A 3 18.37 4.54 -32.31
CA ALA A 3 17.85 5.60 -31.45
C ALA A 3 17.95 5.12 -29.99
N GLN A 4 18.82 5.74 -29.21
CA GLN A 4 18.91 5.53 -27.77
C GLN A 4 17.61 6.05 -27.16
N GLY A 5 16.80 5.13 -26.64
CA GLY A 5 15.57 5.47 -25.92
C GLY A 5 15.92 6.22 -24.65
N GLU A 6 15.55 7.48 -24.59
CA GLU A 6 15.80 8.37 -23.46
C GLU A 6 15.15 7.82 -22.18
N ALA A 7 15.95 7.65 -21.13
CA ALA A 7 15.51 7.17 -19.83
C ALA A 7 14.42 8.12 -19.29
N ARG A 8 13.19 7.61 -19.17
CA ARG A 8 12.06 8.40 -18.70
C ARG A 8 12.22 8.70 -17.21
N ARG A 9 12.56 9.94 -16.88
CA ARG A 9 12.53 10.47 -15.51
C ARG A 9 11.12 10.93 -15.17
N ARG A 10 10.50 10.38 -14.12
CA ARG A 10 9.29 10.92 -13.51
C ARG A 10 9.42 10.67 -12.00
N PRO A 11 9.72 11.70 -11.19
CA PRO A 11 9.97 11.51 -9.77
C PRO A 11 8.74 10.87 -9.10
N SER A 12 8.94 9.73 -8.43
CA SER A 12 7.91 9.13 -7.59
C SER A 12 7.87 9.81 -6.22
N LEU A 13 6.72 10.41 -5.88
CA LEU A 13 6.43 10.91 -4.54
C LEU A 13 5.99 9.73 -3.67
N GLU A 14 6.73 9.45 -2.59
CA GLU A 14 6.30 8.47 -1.59
C GLU A 14 5.85 9.19 -0.30
N ALA A 15 4.66 8.82 0.16
CA ALA A 15 4.12 9.31 1.42
C ALA A 15 4.50 8.35 2.55
N VAL A 16 5.35 8.80 3.45
CA VAL A 16 5.86 8.03 4.58
C VAL A 16 5.04 8.37 5.82
N CYS A 17 4.52 7.35 6.50
CA CYS A 17 3.67 7.53 7.68
C CYS A 17 4.42 7.10 8.94
N ALA A 18 4.81 8.06 9.77
CA ALA A 18 5.47 7.82 11.04
C ALA A 18 4.46 7.89 12.21
N LEU A 19 4.62 6.99 13.17
CA LEU A 19 3.74 6.86 14.33
C LEU A 19 4.25 7.70 15.50
N PHE A 20 3.36 8.46 16.11
CA PHE A 20 3.61 9.08 17.41
C PHE A 20 3.07 8.19 18.52
N GLY A 21 3.93 7.79 19.45
CA GLY A 21 3.54 7.07 20.65
C GLY A 21 3.96 7.86 21.88
N THR A 22 3.01 8.54 22.52
CA THR A 22 3.11 8.79 23.96
C THR A 22 2.93 7.45 24.67
N THR A 23 3.93 7.11 25.47
CA THR A 23 3.99 6.10 26.53
C THR A 23 2.74 5.23 26.77
N HIS A 24 2.96 3.91 26.73
CA HIS A 24 2.08 2.77 27.09
C HIS A 24 1.38 2.01 25.95
N ALA A 25 2.17 1.23 25.21
CA ALA A 25 1.80 -0.13 24.82
C ALA A 25 3.10 -0.94 24.56
N PRO A 26 3.17 -2.23 24.92
CA PRO A 26 4.39 -3.03 24.76
C PRO A 26 4.51 -3.48 23.30
N THR A 27 4.97 -2.59 22.42
CA THR A 27 5.56 -3.04 21.16
C THR A 27 6.92 -3.63 21.48
N ARG A 28 7.11 -4.94 21.25
CA ARG A 28 8.38 -5.70 21.37
C ARG A 28 9.53 -5.19 20.48
N PHE A 29 9.32 -4.08 19.80
CA PHE A 29 10.26 -3.44 18.89
C PHE A 29 10.55 -2.04 19.45
N ALA A 30 11.81 -1.74 19.71
CA ALA A 30 12.30 -0.41 20.06
C ALA A 30 12.68 0.30 18.76
N PRO A 31 11.80 1.09 18.14
CA PRO A 31 12.11 1.76 16.89
C PRO A 31 13.27 2.75 17.08
N PRO A 32 14.14 2.93 16.07
CA PRO A 32 15.10 4.03 16.07
C PRO A 32 14.36 5.35 16.31
N ARG A 33 14.85 6.14 17.28
CA ARG A 33 14.22 7.39 17.71
C ARG A 33 14.71 8.52 16.83
N ALA A 34 14.01 8.80 15.73
CA ALA A 34 14.18 10.05 15.02
C ALA A 34 13.44 11.19 15.75
N ARG A 35 13.83 12.44 15.49
CA ARG A 35 13.25 13.64 16.12
C ARG A 35 12.65 14.56 15.05
N VAL A 36 11.48 15.12 15.33
CA VAL A 36 10.84 16.14 14.50
C VAL A 36 10.64 17.41 15.31
N SER A 37 10.81 18.57 14.66
CA SER A 37 10.49 19.87 15.22
C SER A 37 9.07 20.27 14.81
N LEU A 38 8.16 20.40 15.77
CA LEU A 38 6.79 20.85 15.56
C LEU A 38 6.64 22.30 15.98
N ALA A 39 5.90 23.09 15.21
CA ALA A 39 5.46 24.41 15.67
C ALA A 39 4.27 24.25 16.61
N SER A 40 4.32 24.90 17.78
CA SER A 40 3.23 24.92 18.77
C SER A 40 2.99 26.35 19.24
N VAL A 41 1.87 26.56 19.94
CA VAL A 41 1.53 27.86 20.56
C VAL A 41 2.59 28.30 21.57
N ALA A 42 3.28 27.35 22.22
CA ALA A 42 4.36 27.61 23.17
C ALA A 42 5.75 27.69 22.51
N GLY A 43 5.83 27.76 21.17
CA GLY A 43 7.08 27.74 20.41
C GLY A 43 7.37 26.40 19.75
N ARG A 44 8.62 26.19 19.29
CA ARG A 44 9.02 24.96 18.60
C ARG A 44 9.31 23.83 19.59
N LEU A 45 8.61 22.71 19.43
CA LEU A 45 8.78 21.50 20.24
C LEU A 45 9.57 20.46 19.44
N LYS A 46 10.68 19.97 20.00
CA LYS A 46 11.40 18.81 19.45
C LYS A 46 10.87 17.55 20.09
N VAL A 47 10.25 16.68 19.30
CA VAL A 47 9.54 15.53 19.83
C VAL A 47 10.06 14.24 19.19
N PRO A 48 10.32 13.18 19.97
CA PRO A 48 10.69 11.89 19.41
C PRO A 48 9.50 11.28 18.67
N PHE A 49 9.78 10.56 17.60
CA PHE A 49 8.79 9.77 16.87
C PHE A 49 9.28 8.35 16.63
N ALA A 50 8.34 7.42 16.46
CA ALA A 50 8.63 6.02 16.21
C ALA A 50 8.72 5.75 14.71
N LEU A 51 9.85 5.18 14.29
CA LEU A 51 10.10 4.70 12.94
C LEU A 51 10.13 3.18 12.89
N ASP A 52 9.32 2.55 12.06
CA ASP A 52 9.52 1.14 11.73
C ASP A 52 10.71 0.98 10.75
N PRO A 53 11.34 -0.22 10.68
CA PRO A 53 12.52 -0.44 9.83
C PRO A 53 12.31 -0.14 8.35
N HIS A 54 11.10 -0.39 7.83
CA HIS A 54 10.81 -0.16 6.42
C HIS A 54 10.76 1.34 6.12
N THR A 55 10.06 2.08 6.97
CA THR A 55 10.00 3.55 6.93
C THR A 55 11.39 4.17 7.11
N GLN A 56 12.23 3.63 7.98
CA GLN A 56 13.63 4.04 8.11
C GLN A 56 14.39 3.85 6.78
N GLY A 57 14.28 2.68 6.15
CA GLY A 57 14.94 2.42 4.86
C GLY A 57 14.50 3.34 3.73
N ILE A 58 13.24 3.81 3.74
CA ILE A 58 12.78 4.84 2.79
C ILE A 58 13.42 6.19 3.10
N LEU A 59 13.43 6.59 4.38
CA LEU A 59 14.04 7.87 4.79
C LEU A 59 15.54 7.92 4.51
N ASP A 60 16.25 6.81 4.66
CA ASP A 60 17.68 6.71 4.36
C ASP A 60 17.98 6.90 2.86
N GLN A 61 17.01 6.60 1.99
CA GLN A 61 17.09 6.82 0.53
C GLN A 61 16.57 8.20 0.10
N ALA A 62 15.92 8.94 0.99
CA ALA A 62 15.29 10.21 0.65
C ALA A 62 16.36 11.28 0.31
N VAL A 63 16.21 11.90 -0.86
CA VAL A 63 17.04 13.01 -1.33
C VAL A 63 16.40 14.38 -1.07
N GLY A 64 15.13 14.40 -0.68
CA GLY A 64 14.40 15.63 -0.38
C GLY A 64 13.19 15.41 0.51
N PHE A 65 12.77 16.47 1.20
CA PHE A 65 11.59 16.53 2.04
C PHE A 65 10.73 17.70 1.59
N ASP A 66 9.45 17.46 1.34
CA ASP A 66 8.53 18.49 0.85
C ASP A 66 7.61 18.97 1.98
N SER A 67 6.46 18.33 2.15
CA SER A 67 5.48 18.66 3.18
C SER A 67 5.46 17.62 4.30
N ALA A 68 5.07 18.08 5.49
CA ALA A 68 4.82 17.23 6.64
C ALA A 68 3.49 17.61 7.31
N ASP A 69 2.55 16.68 7.30
CA ASP A 69 1.23 16.85 7.89
C ASP A 69 1.10 16.03 9.17
N MET A 70 0.65 16.69 10.25
CA MET A 70 0.35 16.02 11.51
C MET A 70 -1.15 15.70 11.59
N ILE A 71 -1.47 14.42 11.70
CA ILE A 71 -2.84 13.92 11.76
C ILE A 71 -3.12 13.34 13.15
N HIS A 72 -4.16 13.81 13.82
CA HIS A 72 -4.66 13.19 15.04
C HIS A 72 -5.81 12.23 14.73
N ARG A 73 -5.63 10.93 15.00
CA ARG A 73 -6.63 9.90 14.72
C ARG A 73 -6.63 8.82 15.77
N LYS A 74 -7.82 8.55 16.34
CA LYS A 74 -8.05 7.51 17.37
C LYS A 74 -7.11 7.65 18.59
N GLY A 75 -6.92 8.87 19.07
CA GLY A 75 -6.08 9.16 20.24
C GLY A 75 -4.59 9.03 19.99
N ARG A 76 -4.15 9.01 18.72
CA ARG A 76 -2.74 8.94 18.32
C ARG A 76 -2.44 10.03 17.30
N PHE A 77 -1.24 10.60 17.40
CA PHE A 77 -0.71 11.48 16.37
C PHE A 77 0.05 10.65 15.31
N TRP A 78 -0.04 11.10 14.08
CA TRP A 78 0.61 10.51 12.92
C TRP A 78 1.30 11.64 12.18
N LEU A 79 2.54 11.42 11.77
CA LEU A 79 3.26 12.38 10.95
C LEU A 79 3.39 11.81 9.55
N HIS A 80 2.73 12.45 8.60
CA HIS A 80 2.80 12.12 7.18
C HIS A 80 3.85 13.01 6.56
N ILE A 81 4.95 12.43 6.08
CA ILE A 81 6.05 13.16 5.46
C ILE A 81 6.06 12.78 3.99
N VAL A 82 6.05 13.78 3.11
CA VAL A 82 6.29 13.60 1.69
C VAL A 82 7.79 13.66 1.46
N VAL A 83 8.35 12.58 0.92
CA VAL A 83 9.77 12.46 0.63
C VAL A 83 9.99 12.26 -0.87
N THR A 84 11.07 12.85 -1.36
CA THR A 84 11.57 12.60 -2.70
C THR A 84 12.62 11.50 -2.62
N ILE A 85 12.42 10.42 -3.36
CA ILE A 85 13.36 9.30 -3.48
C ILE A 85 13.92 9.34 -4.92
N PRO A 86 15.23 9.13 -5.13
CA PRO A 86 15.79 9.13 -6.46
C PRO A 86 15.23 7.95 -7.28
N ASP A 87 14.83 8.22 -8.52
CA ASP A 87 14.44 7.17 -9.45
C ASP A 87 15.63 6.25 -9.72
N VAL A 88 15.36 4.94 -9.79
CA VAL A 88 16.36 3.95 -10.22
C VAL A 88 16.37 3.92 -11.74
N GLU A 89 17.51 4.26 -12.34
CA GLU A 89 17.68 4.11 -13.79
C GLU A 89 17.54 2.64 -14.18
N PHE A 90 16.71 2.38 -15.19
CA PHE A 90 16.55 1.06 -15.77
C PHE A 90 16.58 1.16 -17.30
N GLN A 91 17.09 0.11 -17.93
CA GLN A 91 17.08 -0.02 -19.38
C GLN A 91 15.79 -0.74 -19.80
N PRO A 92 14.97 -0.18 -20.71
CA PRO A 92 13.80 -0.87 -21.23
C PRO A 92 14.22 -2.16 -21.93
N SER A 93 13.60 -3.28 -21.56
CA SER A 93 13.82 -4.58 -22.23
C SER A 93 13.21 -4.63 -23.63
N GLY A 94 12.21 -3.78 -23.91
CA GLY A 94 11.37 -3.86 -25.10
C GLY A 94 10.18 -4.81 -24.95
N ASP A 95 10.16 -5.63 -23.88
CA ASP A 95 9.08 -6.57 -23.62
C ASP A 95 7.84 -5.88 -23.05
N VAL A 96 6.67 -6.34 -23.49
CA VAL A 96 5.36 -5.87 -23.00
C VAL A 96 4.56 -7.06 -22.49
N VAL A 97 4.13 -6.99 -21.23
CA VAL A 97 3.29 -8.01 -20.58
C VAL A 97 1.92 -7.40 -20.31
N GLY A 98 0.90 -7.85 -21.04
CA GLY A 98 -0.49 -7.51 -20.75
C GLY A 98 -1.02 -8.29 -19.55
N VAL A 99 -1.77 -7.65 -18.65
CA VAL A 99 -2.39 -8.26 -17.46
C VAL A 99 -3.91 -8.10 -17.51
N ASP A 100 -4.63 -9.21 -17.66
CA ASP A 100 -6.09 -9.25 -17.58
C ASP A 100 -6.58 -9.72 -16.20
N MET A 101 -7.50 -8.97 -15.59
CA MET A 101 -8.10 -9.29 -14.29
C MET A 101 -9.54 -9.76 -14.44
N GLY A 102 -9.77 -11.05 -14.18
CA GLY A 102 -11.05 -11.70 -14.50
C GLY A 102 -11.94 -12.09 -13.31
N LEU A 103 -13.12 -12.63 -13.64
CA LEU A 103 -14.06 -13.22 -12.68
C LEU A 103 -13.70 -14.68 -12.32
N SER A 104 -13.10 -15.41 -13.26
CA SER A 104 -12.71 -16.82 -13.09
C SER A 104 -11.33 -16.94 -12.44
N ARG A 105 -10.38 -16.08 -12.85
CA ARG A 105 -8.99 -16.02 -12.39
C ARG A 105 -8.67 -14.61 -11.89
N PRO A 106 -7.86 -14.44 -10.83
CA PRO A 106 -7.46 -13.13 -10.33
C PRO A 106 -6.70 -12.28 -11.34
N ALA A 107 -5.63 -12.79 -11.93
CA ALA A 107 -4.95 -12.15 -13.06
C ALA A 107 -4.36 -13.19 -14.02
N VAL A 108 -4.32 -12.84 -15.30
CA VAL A 108 -3.75 -13.64 -16.40
C VAL A 108 -2.85 -12.74 -17.23
N CYS A 109 -1.64 -13.18 -17.51
CA CYS A 109 -0.71 -12.44 -18.36
C CYS A 109 -0.73 -12.94 -19.80
N SER A 110 -0.37 -12.06 -20.75
CA SER A 110 -0.26 -12.37 -22.20
C SER A 110 0.64 -13.58 -22.50
N HIS A 111 1.63 -13.85 -21.65
CA HIS A 111 2.53 -15.01 -21.70
C HIS A 111 1.89 -16.31 -21.17
N ASN A 112 0.56 -16.39 -21.14
CA ASN A 112 -0.22 -17.52 -20.62
C ASN A 112 0.13 -17.91 -19.16
N ARG A 113 0.59 -16.94 -18.36
CA ARG A 113 0.85 -17.11 -16.93
C ARG A 113 -0.37 -16.73 -16.11
N PHE A 114 -0.68 -17.52 -15.10
CA PHE A 114 -1.86 -17.34 -14.26
C PHE A 114 -1.47 -17.00 -12.84
N PHE A 115 -2.01 -15.90 -12.33
CA PHE A 115 -1.69 -15.40 -11.00
C PHE A 115 -2.91 -15.45 -10.07
N GLY A 116 -2.61 -15.74 -8.81
CA GLY A 116 -3.59 -15.91 -7.74
C GLY A 116 -4.29 -17.27 -7.75
N LYS A 117 -5.19 -17.47 -6.78
CA LYS A 117 -5.89 -18.75 -6.58
C LYS A 117 -7.37 -18.63 -6.95
N ARG A 118 -7.95 -19.67 -7.59
CA ARG A 118 -9.41 -19.75 -7.85
C ARG A 118 -10.24 -19.55 -6.58
N ARG A 119 -9.73 -20.06 -5.44
CA ARG A 119 -10.34 -19.91 -4.11
C ARG A 119 -10.55 -18.44 -3.71
N TRP A 120 -9.72 -17.51 -4.18
CA TRP A 120 -9.89 -16.09 -3.86
C TRP A 120 -11.19 -15.53 -4.43
N LYS A 121 -11.47 -15.79 -5.72
CA LYS A 121 -12.72 -15.41 -6.36
C LYS A 121 -13.91 -16.15 -5.77
N GLU A 122 -13.73 -17.40 -5.33
CA GLU A 122 -14.77 -18.15 -4.62
C GLU A 122 -15.16 -17.51 -3.28
N ILE A 123 -14.17 -17.07 -2.49
CA ILE A 123 -14.39 -16.34 -1.24
C ILE A 123 -15.19 -15.05 -1.50
N GLU A 124 -14.84 -14.29 -2.54
CA GLU A 124 -15.61 -13.11 -2.94
C GLU A 124 -17.05 -13.45 -3.33
N ARG A 125 -17.26 -14.49 -4.14
CA ARG A 125 -18.61 -14.96 -4.51
C ARG A 125 -19.41 -15.38 -3.29
N ARG A 126 -18.80 -16.05 -2.32
CA ARG A 126 -19.44 -16.41 -1.04
C ARG A 126 -19.91 -15.17 -0.29
N TYR A 127 -19.05 -14.16 -0.16
CA TYR A 127 -19.42 -12.90 0.49
C TYR A 127 -20.50 -12.14 -0.29
N PHE A 128 -20.45 -12.15 -1.62
CA PHE A 128 -21.47 -11.55 -2.47
C PHE A 128 -22.85 -12.20 -2.25
N ARG A 129 -22.93 -13.54 -2.28
CA ARG A 129 -24.18 -14.28 -1.99
C ARG A 129 -24.70 -13.99 -0.59
N LEU A 130 -23.81 -13.98 0.41
CA LEU A 130 -24.17 -13.67 1.80
C LEU A 130 -24.74 -12.25 1.93
N ARG A 131 -24.04 -11.26 1.34
CA ARG A 131 -24.48 -9.86 1.36
C ARG A 131 -25.85 -9.70 0.71
N ARG A 132 -26.06 -10.32 -0.47
CA ARG A 132 -27.34 -10.32 -1.19
C ARG A 132 -28.47 -10.92 -0.33
N SER A 133 -28.21 -12.06 0.31
CA SER A 133 -29.19 -12.72 1.19
C SER A 133 -29.56 -11.87 2.41
N LEU A 134 -28.57 -11.25 3.06
CA LEU A 134 -28.79 -10.37 4.21
C LEU A 134 -29.52 -9.07 3.82
N GLN A 135 -29.16 -8.47 2.69
CA GLN A 135 -29.82 -7.27 2.18
C GLN A 135 -31.28 -7.55 1.85
N ARG A 136 -31.58 -8.68 1.19
CA ARG A 136 -32.95 -9.10 0.90
C ARG A 136 -33.80 -9.29 2.16
N LYS A 137 -33.22 -9.81 3.26
CA LYS A 137 -33.94 -10.01 4.52
C LYS A 137 -34.33 -8.71 5.23
N GLY A 138 -33.52 -7.65 5.13
CA GLY A 138 -33.85 -6.32 5.68
C GLY A 138 -33.98 -6.19 7.21
N THR A 139 -33.95 -7.28 7.98
CA THR A 139 -34.19 -7.27 9.44
C THR A 139 -33.08 -6.57 10.25
N ARG A 140 -33.37 -6.19 11.50
CA ARG A 140 -32.38 -5.60 12.43
C ARG A 140 -31.15 -6.52 12.62
N SER A 141 -31.36 -7.83 12.70
CA SER A 141 -30.27 -8.82 12.80
C SER A 141 -29.44 -8.86 11.51
N ALA A 142 -30.09 -8.84 10.34
CA ALA A 142 -29.40 -8.81 9.06
C ALA A 142 -28.55 -7.53 8.89
N LYS A 143 -29.09 -6.36 9.25
CA LYS A 143 -28.35 -5.08 9.26
C LYS A 143 -27.14 -5.12 10.20
N ARG A 144 -27.27 -5.73 11.39
CA ARG A 144 -26.15 -5.93 12.34
C ARG A 144 -25.06 -6.82 11.74
N HIS A 145 -25.44 -7.90 11.06
CA HIS A 145 -24.50 -8.79 10.39
C HIS A 145 -23.79 -8.07 9.23
N LEU A 146 -24.51 -7.29 8.41
CA LEU A 146 -23.91 -6.47 7.35
C LEU A 146 -22.86 -5.49 7.89
N ARG A 147 -23.11 -4.86 9.05
CA ARG A 147 -22.12 -4.01 9.73
C ARG A 147 -20.86 -4.79 10.13
N LYS A 148 -21.00 -6.03 10.63
CA LYS A 148 -19.84 -6.90 10.95
C LYS A 148 -19.07 -7.34 9.70
N LEU A 149 -19.75 -7.48 8.56
CA LEU A 149 -19.12 -7.82 7.27
C LEU A 149 -18.46 -6.61 6.61
N ALA A 150 -18.85 -5.39 6.98
CA ALA A 150 -18.34 -4.17 6.39
C ALA A 150 -16.80 -4.14 6.43
N GLY A 151 -16.19 -3.87 5.27
CA GLY A 151 -14.75 -3.81 5.10
C GLY A 151 -14.01 -5.15 5.13
N LYS A 152 -14.63 -6.29 5.49
CA LYS A 152 -13.94 -7.61 5.44
C LYS A 152 -13.51 -7.97 4.02
N VAL A 153 -14.43 -7.81 3.06
CA VAL A 153 -14.14 -8.08 1.63
C VAL A 153 -13.07 -7.14 1.10
N ASN A 154 -13.14 -5.85 1.42
CA ASN A 154 -12.14 -4.89 0.95
C ASN A 154 -10.75 -5.17 1.53
N ARG A 155 -10.65 -5.61 2.79
CA ARG A 155 -9.37 -6.03 3.39
C ARG A 155 -8.84 -7.29 2.71
N PHE A 156 -9.71 -8.28 2.49
CA PHE A 156 -9.33 -9.52 1.80
C PHE A 156 -8.85 -9.25 0.37
N ARG A 157 -9.55 -8.39 -0.38
CA ARG A 157 -9.15 -7.95 -1.73
C ARG A 157 -7.80 -7.27 -1.72
N ARG A 158 -7.63 -6.25 -0.87
CA ARG A 158 -6.37 -5.51 -0.77
C ARG A 158 -5.18 -6.44 -0.48
N ASP A 159 -5.36 -7.42 0.40
CA ASP A 159 -4.32 -8.42 0.70
C ASP A 159 -4.02 -9.31 -0.51
N CYS A 160 -5.07 -9.83 -1.18
CA CYS A 160 -4.89 -10.62 -2.40
C CYS A 160 -4.21 -9.81 -3.51
N ASP A 161 -4.63 -8.57 -3.73
CA ASP A 161 -4.12 -7.67 -4.76
C ASP A 161 -2.66 -7.31 -4.48
N HIS A 162 -2.29 -7.04 -3.22
CA HIS A 162 -0.90 -6.80 -2.83
C HIS A 162 0.00 -8.00 -3.16
N VAL A 163 -0.43 -9.21 -2.78
CA VAL A 163 0.30 -10.46 -3.10
C VAL A 163 0.33 -10.70 -4.61
N LEU A 164 -0.75 -10.37 -5.32
CA LEU A 164 -0.86 -10.55 -6.76
C LEU A 164 0.09 -9.63 -7.53
N SER A 165 0.06 -8.34 -7.23
CA SER A 165 0.93 -7.33 -7.84
C SER A 165 2.40 -7.69 -7.62
N ARG A 166 2.77 -8.09 -6.39
CA ARG A 166 4.15 -8.49 -6.11
C ARG A 166 4.59 -9.68 -6.95
N ARG A 167 3.75 -10.71 -7.06
CA ARG A 167 4.04 -11.90 -7.87
C ARG A 167 4.15 -11.60 -9.36
N ILE A 168 3.36 -10.66 -9.88
CA ILE A 168 3.44 -10.26 -11.28
C ILE A 168 4.78 -9.56 -11.53
N VAL A 169 5.16 -8.60 -10.68
CA VAL A 169 6.45 -7.90 -10.77
C VAL A 169 7.62 -8.88 -10.67
N ASP A 170 7.60 -9.80 -9.71
CA ASP A 170 8.65 -10.81 -9.54
C ASP A 170 8.72 -11.83 -10.71
N SER A 171 7.69 -11.88 -11.57
CA SER A 171 7.61 -12.83 -12.68
C SER A 171 8.18 -12.33 -14.00
N VAL A 172 8.48 -11.03 -14.09
CA VAL A 172 8.97 -10.35 -15.29
C VAL A 172 10.41 -9.88 -15.08
N GLN A 173 11.12 -9.58 -16.16
CA GLN A 173 12.47 -9.06 -16.06
C GLN A 173 12.45 -7.55 -15.77
N PRO A 174 13.48 -7.00 -15.10
CA PRO A 174 13.63 -5.56 -14.97
C PRO A 174 13.58 -4.88 -16.35
N GLY A 175 12.84 -3.77 -16.44
CA GLY A 175 12.65 -3.03 -17.69
C GLY A 175 11.55 -3.57 -18.61
N THR A 176 10.80 -4.60 -18.21
CA THR A 176 9.56 -4.99 -18.90
C THR A 176 8.43 -4.02 -18.60
N VAL A 177 7.65 -3.64 -19.62
CA VAL A 177 6.46 -2.79 -19.46
C VAL A 177 5.25 -3.67 -19.16
N ILE A 178 4.57 -3.41 -18.04
CA ILE A 178 3.33 -4.09 -17.67
C ILE A 178 2.16 -3.19 -18.08
N VAL A 179 1.20 -3.76 -18.82
CA VAL A 179 0.01 -3.07 -19.34
C VAL A 179 -1.27 -3.73 -18.87
#